data_AF-A0A0A1XIU5-F1
#
_entry.id   AF-A0A0A1XIU5-F1
#
_cell.length_a   1.000
_cell.length_b   1.000
_cell.length_c   1.000
_cell.angle_alpha   90.00
_cell.angle_beta   90.00
_cell.angle_gamma   90.00
#
_symmetry.space_group_name_H-M   'P 1'
#
loop_
_entity.id
_entity.type
_entity.pdbx_description
1 polymer ?
#
loop_
_entity_poly.entity_id
_entity_poly.type
_entity_poly.pdbx_seq_one_letter_code
_entity_poly.pdbx_strand_id
1 'polypeptide(L)'
;ADGLHAAHELKHRNPRAFEILTRVAVPAEYIEEGQYHKHSAPIIRVDPVSGEIVQLRLNVYDRAQFDSIPQEQMQDFYDSLRDYLEIVQRIENQWSFKLHPGTVVIFDNWRVYHGRHAYTGQRTMTGCYVQRTDFLSKARVLGIID
;
A
#
# COMPACT_ATOMS: atom_id res chain seq x y z
N ALA A 1 -0.18 0.71 9.57
CA ALA A 1 -0.12 2.17 9.39
C ALA A 1 -1.23 2.61 8.44
N ASP A 2 -1.86 3.76 8.68
CA ASP A 2 -2.78 4.38 7.72
C ASP A 2 -1.97 5.05 6.61
N GLY A 3 -1.88 4.40 5.45
CA GLY A 3 -1.09 4.93 4.33
C GLY A 3 -1.68 6.23 3.78
N LEU A 4 -3.00 6.45 3.88
CA LEU A 4 -3.62 7.67 3.37
C LEU A 4 -3.15 8.88 4.17
N HIS A 5 -3.13 8.74 5.49
CA HIS A 5 -2.57 9.76 6.37
C HIS A 5 -1.10 10.04 6.03
N ALA A 6 -0.28 8.99 5.89
CA ALA A 6 1.13 9.13 5.54
C ALA A 6 1.34 9.83 4.18
N ALA A 7 0.48 9.55 3.20
CA ALA A 7 0.58 10.14 1.86
C ALA A 7 0.18 11.63 1.86
N HIS A 8 -0.84 12.02 2.62
CA HIS A 8 -1.16 13.43 2.83
C HIS A 8 -0.03 14.16 3.57
N GLU A 9 0.56 13.53 4.58
CA GLU A 9 1.68 14.10 5.30
C GLU A 9 2.90 14.29 4.39
N LEU A 10 3.21 13.32 3.52
CA LEU A 10 4.25 13.46 2.49
C LEU A 10 3.94 14.64 1.56
N LYS A 11 2.70 14.75 1.09
CA LYS A 11 2.26 15.84 0.21
C LYS A 11 2.51 17.22 0.84
N HIS A 12 2.30 17.35 2.16
CA HIS A 12 2.56 18.59 2.89
C HIS A 12 4.04 18.86 3.13
N ARG A 13 4.82 17.83 3.49
CA ARG A 13 6.24 17.99 3.87
C ARG A 13 7.18 18.08 2.67
N ASN A 14 6.95 17.25 1.66
CA ASN A 14 7.76 17.16 0.44
C ASN A 14 6.85 16.93 -0.78
N PRO A 15 6.26 18.01 -1.33
CA PRO A 15 5.38 17.92 -2.50
C PRO A 15 6.06 17.28 -3.73
N ARG A 16 7.37 17.47 -3.90
CA ARG A 16 8.15 16.87 -4.99
C ARG A 16 8.23 15.36 -4.83
N ALA A 17 8.51 14.86 -3.63
CA ALA A 17 8.50 13.42 -3.37
C ALA A 17 7.10 12.83 -3.60
N PHE A 18 6.05 13.51 -3.15
CA PHE A 18 4.68 13.10 -3.44
C PHE A 18 4.43 13.00 -4.95
N GLU A 19 4.79 14.02 -5.73
CA GLU A 19 4.65 14.00 -7.19
C GLU A 19 5.38 12.80 -7.83
N ILE A 20 6.64 12.58 -7.45
CA ILE A 20 7.45 11.45 -7.95
C ILE A 20 6.74 10.12 -7.64
N LEU A 21 6.28 9.92 -6.41
CA LEU A 21 5.60 8.69 -5.99
C LEU A 21 4.20 8.50 -6.60
N THR A 22 3.60 9.56 -7.14
CA THR A 22 2.36 9.49 -7.93
C THR A 22 2.58 9.21 -9.42
N ARG A 23 3.77 9.51 -9.94
CA ARG A 23 4.08 9.40 -11.38
C ARG A 23 4.88 8.15 -11.74
N VAL A 24 5.89 7.82 -10.94
CA VAL A 24 6.80 6.70 -11.25
C VAL A 24 6.07 5.38 -11.11
N ALA A 25 5.92 4.65 -12.21
CA ALA A 25 5.36 3.31 -12.19
C ALA A 25 6.37 2.33 -11.60
N VAL A 26 6.03 1.70 -10.48
CA VAL A 26 6.90 0.72 -9.82
C VAL A 26 6.54 -0.68 -10.32
N PRO A 27 7.46 -1.39 -11.00
CA PRO A 27 7.20 -2.74 -11.46
C PRO A 27 7.20 -3.71 -10.27
N ALA A 28 6.30 -4.70 -10.35
CA ALA A 28 6.16 -5.76 -9.37
C ALA A 28 5.96 -7.12 -10.06
N GLU A 29 6.58 -8.14 -9.49
CA GLU A 29 6.49 -9.53 -9.93
C GLU A 29 6.25 -10.45 -8.75
N TYR A 30 5.28 -11.36 -8.91
CA TYR A 30 5.01 -12.45 -7.98
C TYR A 30 5.13 -13.77 -8.73
N ILE A 31 6.02 -14.64 -8.25
CA ILE A 31 6.39 -15.90 -8.91
C ILE A 31 6.26 -17.02 -7.88
N GLU A 32 5.36 -17.96 -8.15
CA GLU A 32 5.13 -19.17 -7.37
C GLU A 32 4.83 -20.34 -8.32
N GLU A 33 4.77 -21.56 -7.79
CA GLU A 33 4.40 -22.73 -8.58
C GLU A 33 3.03 -22.56 -9.25
N GLY A 34 3.02 -22.55 -10.59
CA GLY A 34 1.80 -22.36 -11.39
C GLY A 34 1.25 -20.93 -11.45
N GLN A 35 1.92 -19.95 -10.84
CA GLN A 35 1.47 -18.54 -10.83
C GLN A 35 2.61 -17.59 -11.20
N TYR A 36 2.36 -16.73 -12.18
CA TYR A 36 3.27 -15.64 -12.53
C TYR A 36 2.47 -14.36 -12.79
N HIS A 37 2.54 -13.42 -11.87
CA HIS A 37 1.85 -12.14 -11.98
C HIS A 37 2.84 -11.00 -12.15
N LYS A 38 2.56 -10.12 -13.12
CA LYS A 38 3.28 -8.86 -13.31
C LYS A 38 2.32 -7.69 -13.25
N HIS A 39 2.76 -6.60 -12.64
CA HIS A 39 2.02 -5.35 -12.66
C HIS A 39 2.98 -4.17 -12.49
N SER A 40 2.68 -3.03 -13.09
CA SER A 40 3.44 -1.79 -12.88
C SER A 40 2.47 -0.66 -12.62
N ALA A 41 2.66 0.04 -11.50
CA ALA A 41 1.82 1.17 -11.10
C ALA A 41 2.53 2.05 -10.06
N PRO A 42 2.16 3.33 -9.93
CA PRO A 42 2.70 4.20 -8.88
C PRO A 42 2.39 3.72 -7.47
N ILE A 43 3.22 4.14 -6.51
CA ILE A 43 3.02 3.86 -5.08
C ILE A 43 1.78 4.59 -4.57
N ILE A 44 1.55 5.82 -5.03
CA ILE A 44 0.39 6.62 -4.68
C ILE A 44 -0.42 6.84 -5.96
N ARG A 45 -1.49 6.06 -6.15
CA ARG A 45 -2.38 6.28 -7.28
C ARG A 45 -3.40 7.35 -6.91
N VAL A 46 -3.50 8.36 -7.77
CA VAL A 46 -4.51 9.41 -7.69
C VAL A 46 -5.55 9.23 -8.80
N ASP A 47 -6.78 9.68 -8.54
CA ASP A 47 -7.79 9.85 -9.56
C ASP A 47 -7.37 10.99 -10.51
N PRO A 48 -7.41 10.79 -11.84
CA PRO A 48 -6.95 11.81 -12.79
C PRO A 48 -7.86 13.03 -12.90
N VAL A 49 -9.12 12.95 -12.44
CA VAL A 49 -10.10 14.04 -12.53
C VAL A 49 -10.15 14.83 -11.23
N SER A 50 -10.33 14.15 -10.09
CA SER A 50 -10.44 14.80 -8.79
C SER A 50 -9.09 15.07 -8.14
N GLY A 51 -8.04 14.35 -8.51
CA GLY A 51 -6.73 14.40 -7.85
C GLY A 51 -6.70 13.70 -6.48
N GLU A 52 -7.79 13.01 -6.10
CA GLU A 52 -7.88 12.31 -4.82
C GLU A 52 -7.07 11.01 -4.82
N ILE A 53 -6.51 10.63 -3.67
CA ILE A 53 -5.75 9.38 -3.52
C ILE A 53 -6.74 8.21 -3.52
N VAL A 54 -6.59 7.30 -4.48
CA VAL A 54 -7.52 6.17 -4.68
C VAL A 54 -6.91 4.81 -4.33
N GLN A 55 -5.59 4.69 -4.34
CA GLN A 55 -4.92 3.46 -3.91
C GLN A 55 -3.47 3.73 -3.54
N LEU A 56 -3.02 3.02 -2.51
CA LEU A 56 -1.65 2.97 -2.07
C LEU A 56 -1.08 1.57 -2.30
N ARG A 57 0.10 1.51 -2.93
CA ARG A 57 0.77 0.27 -3.34
C ARG A 57 2.18 0.25 -2.80
N LEU A 58 2.37 -0.42 -1.66
CA LEU A 58 3.69 -0.57 -1.05
C LEU A 58 3.87 -2.03 -0.63
N ASN A 59 4.53 -2.81 -1.48
CA ASN A 59 5.09 -4.10 -1.11
C ASN A 59 6.53 -4.14 -1.64
N VAL A 60 7.50 -4.12 -0.73
CA VAL A 60 8.91 -4.13 -1.12
C VAL A 60 9.40 -5.51 -1.57
N TYR A 61 8.70 -6.58 -1.20
CA TYR A 61 9.11 -7.96 -1.50
C TYR A 61 8.81 -8.36 -2.94
N ASP A 62 7.70 -7.88 -3.50
CA ASP A 62 7.31 -8.18 -4.88
C ASP A 62 7.87 -7.13 -5.86
N ARG A 63 8.63 -6.13 -5.39
CA ARG A 63 9.14 -5.07 -6.26
C ARG A 63 10.19 -5.65 -7.21
N ALA A 64 9.95 -5.49 -8.50
CA ALA A 64 10.81 -6.01 -9.55
C ALA A 64 11.90 -5.01 -9.95
N GLN A 65 12.74 -5.45 -10.88
CA GLN A 65 13.73 -4.59 -11.51
C GLN A 65 13.04 -3.42 -12.23
N PHE A 66 13.55 -2.21 -12.00
CA PHE A 66 13.04 -1.02 -12.67
C PHE A 66 13.40 -1.00 -14.16
N ASP A 67 12.37 -0.85 -14.98
CA ASP A 67 12.43 -0.58 -16.42
C ASP A 67 11.60 0.66 -16.82
N SER A 68 11.02 1.35 -15.83
CA SER A 68 10.02 2.40 -16.01
C SER A 68 10.58 3.83 -15.96
N ILE A 69 11.81 4.02 -15.48
CA ILE A 69 12.47 5.33 -15.40
C ILE A 69 13.95 5.25 -15.80
N PRO A 70 14.53 6.33 -16.32
CA PRO A 70 15.96 6.44 -16.56
C PRO A 70 16.80 6.34 -15.28
N GLN A 71 18.06 5.91 -15.42
CA GLN A 71 18.98 5.71 -14.30
C GLN A 71 19.22 7.01 -13.50
N GLU A 72 19.28 8.15 -14.17
CA GLU A 72 19.48 9.46 -13.54
C GLU A 72 18.32 9.89 -12.63
N GLN A 73 17.12 9.31 -12.79
CA GLN A 73 15.95 9.58 -11.95
C GLN A 73 15.84 8.59 -10.78
N MET A 74 16.65 7.54 -10.76
CA MET A 74 16.56 6.46 -9.77
C MET A 74 16.85 6.96 -8.35
N GLN A 75 17.83 7.85 -8.21
CA GLN A 75 18.18 8.44 -6.91
C GLN A 75 17.02 9.23 -6.32
N ASP A 76 16.45 10.15 -7.11
CA ASP A 76 15.28 10.95 -6.72
C ASP A 76 14.09 10.08 -6.32
N PHE A 77 13.85 8.97 -7.03
CA PHE A 77 12.81 8.00 -6.67
C PHE A 77 13.06 7.35 -5.31
N TYR A 78 14.27 6.83 -5.06
CA TYR A 78 14.58 6.17 -3.80
C TYR A 78 14.62 7.12 -2.61
N ASP A 79 15.06 8.37 -2.80
CA ASP A 79 15.00 9.38 -1.76
C ASP A 79 13.53 9.74 -1.43
N SER A 80 12.68 9.88 -2.44
CA SER A 80 11.24 10.08 -2.26
C SER A 80 10.57 8.89 -1.54
N LEU A 81 10.95 7.67 -1.89
CA LEU A 81 10.47 6.46 -1.23
C LEU A 81 10.94 6.40 0.23
N ARG A 82 12.18 6.81 0.52
CA ARG A 82 12.70 6.87 1.89
C ARG A 82 11.89 7.85 2.73
N ASP A 83 11.64 9.06 2.25
CA ASP A 83 10.82 10.05 2.95
C ASP A 83 9.43 9.51 3.30
N TYR A 84 8.81 8.80 2.36
CA TYR A 84 7.50 8.18 2.58
C TYR A 84 7.55 7.05 3.61
N LEU A 85 8.55 6.16 3.49
CA LEU A 85 8.76 5.05 4.40
C LEU A 85 9.06 5.52 5.82
N GLU A 86 9.78 6.63 5.99
CA GLU A 86 10.02 7.24 7.29
C GLU A 86 8.72 7.66 7.96
N ILE A 87 7.81 8.31 7.22
CA ILE A 87 6.49 8.69 7.73
C ILE A 87 5.68 7.45 8.11
N VAL A 88 5.61 6.45 7.22
CA VAL A 88 4.87 5.21 7.45
C VAL A 88 5.37 4.46 8.70
N GLN A 89 6.67 4.51 8.98
CA GLN A 89 7.30 3.81 10.09
C GLN A 89 7.30 4.59 11.40
N ARG A 90 6.81 5.83 11.44
CA ARG A 90 6.68 6.57 12.71
C ARG A 90 5.79 5.84 13.69
N ILE A 91 6.21 5.81 14.95
CA ILE A 91 5.49 5.06 15.99
C ILE A 91 4.07 5.61 16.20
N GLU A 92 3.88 6.91 16.00
CA GLU A 92 2.57 7.58 16.07
C GLU A 92 1.62 7.13 14.95
N ASN A 93 2.17 6.65 13.83
CA ASN A 93 1.43 6.14 12.68
C ASN A 93 1.22 4.61 12.73
N GLN A 94 1.72 3.95 13.77
CA GLN A 94 1.60 2.52 13.96
C GLN A 94 0.50 2.19 14.97
N TRP A 95 -0.29 1.19 14.64
CA TRP A 95 -1.24 0.58 15.57
C TRP A 95 -0.97 -0.91 15.62
N SER A 96 -0.69 -1.41 16.82
CA SER A 96 -0.29 -2.79 17.06
C SER A 96 -1.25 -3.44 18.04
N PHE A 97 -1.75 -4.62 17.67
CA PHE A 97 -2.56 -5.46 18.54
C PHE A 97 -2.27 -6.93 18.27
N LYS A 98 -2.51 -7.77 19.28
CA LYS A 98 -2.27 -9.21 19.20
C LYS A 98 -3.54 -9.91 18.74
N LEU A 99 -3.40 -10.78 17.75
CA LEU A 99 -4.49 -11.66 17.33
C LEU A 99 -4.56 -12.87 18.25
N HIS A 100 -5.78 -13.17 18.69
CA HIS A 100 -6.12 -14.40 19.39
C HIS A 100 -6.89 -15.32 18.45
N PRO A 101 -6.83 -16.65 18.64
CA PRO A 101 -7.69 -17.58 17.90
C PRO A 101 -9.16 -17.10 17.91
N GLY A 102 -9.79 -17.07 16.73
CA GLY A 102 -11.15 -16.53 16.56
C GLY A 102 -11.23 -15.02 16.27
N THR A 103 -10.12 -14.28 16.35
CA THR A 103 -10.09 -12.85 15.95
C THR A 103 -10.06 -12.73 14.44
N VAL A 104 -11.01 -11.98 13.86
CA VAL A 104 -11.01 -11.61 12.45
C VAL A 104 -10.65 -10.14 12.32
N VAL A 105 -9.76 -9.83 11.38
CA VAL A 105 -9.40 -8.45 11.03
C VAL A 105 -9.77 -8.22 9.58
N ILE A 106 -10.52 -7.14 9.34
CA ILE A 106 -10.86 -6.67 8.01
C ILE A 106 -10.28 -5.27 7.89
N PHE A 107 -9.57 -5.01 6.79
CA PHE A 107 -8.99 -3.71 6.50
C PHE A 107 -9.00 -3.45 4.99
N ASP A 108 -8.98 -2.17 4.62
CA ASP A 108 -8.88 -1.75 3.23
C ASP A 108 -7.43 -1.88 2.75
N ASN A 109 -7.13 -2.93 1.97
CA ASN A 109 -5.79 -3.19 1.44
C ASN A 109 -5.30 -2.11 0.45
N TRP A 110 -6.14 -1.19 0.00
CA TRP A 110 -5.73 -0.05 -0.83
C TRP A 110 -5.35 1.18 0.00
N ARG A 111 -5.56 1.15 1.32
CA ARG A 111 -5.29 2.27 2.23
C ARG A 111 -4.33 1.89 3.36
N VAL A 112 -4.57 0.75 4.00
CA VAL A 112 -3.88 0.37 5.24
C VAL A 112 -2.70 -0.54 4.92
N TYR A 113 -1.51 -0.14 5.36
CA TYR A 113 -0.35 -1.03 5.39
C TYR A 113 -0.38 -1.88 6.65
N HIS A 114 -0.03 -3.15 6.50
CA HIS A 114 -0.01 -4.12 7.56
C HIS A 114 1.30 -4.90 7.55
N GLY A 115 1.65 -5.42 8.71
CA GLY A 115 2.86 -6.19 8.93
C GLY A 115 2.74 -6.96 10.24
N ARG A 116 3.85 -7.58 10.65
CA ARG A 116 3.91 -8.28 11.93
C ARG A 116 5.29 -8.13 12.54
N HIS A 117 5.36 -8.16 13.87
CA HIS A 117 6.62 -8.33 14.55
C HIS A 117 7.16 -9.76 14.38
N ALA A 118 8.47 -9.91 14.55
CA ALA A 118 9.11 -11.21 14.67
C ALA A 118 8.56 -11.96 15.90
N TYR A 119 8.48 -13.29 15.82
CA TYR A 119 7.99 -14.13 16.90
C TYR A 119 8.68 -15.50 16.88
N THR A 120 8.57 -16.22 17.99
CA THR A 120 8.96 -17.63 18.13
C THR A 120 7.71 -18.50 18.36
N GLY A 121 7.81 -19.80 18.08
CA GLY A 121 6.70 -20.75 18.22
C GLY A 121 5.87 -20.94 16.94
N GLN A 122 4.70 -21.55 17.07
CA GLN A 122 3.80 -21.89 15.96
C GLN A 122 2.65 -20.89 15.84
N ARG A 123 2.29 -20.56 14.59
CA ARG A 123 1.18 -19.68 14.26
C ARG A 123 0.57 -20.12 12.94
N THR A 124 -0.74 -20.33 12.95
CA THR A 124 -1.54 -20.59 11.74
C THR A 124 -2.53 -19.46 11.56
N MET A 125 -2.67 -19.00 10.32
CA MET A 125 -3.60 -17.94 9.92
C MET A 125 -4.14 -18.30 8.54
N THR A 126 -5.38 -17.92 8.28
CA THR A 126 -5.97 -17.92 6.94
C THR A 126 -6.32 -16.49 6.59
N GLY A 127 -6.10 -16.13 5.33
CA GLY A 127 -6.52 -14.87 4.74
C GLY A 127 -7.38 -15.14 3.51
N CYS A 128 -8.23 -14.19 3.18
CA CYS A 128 -8.93 -14.14 1.91
C CYS A 128 -9.05 -12.67 1.48
N TYR A 129 -9.34 -12.47 0.20
CA TYR A 129 -9.61 -11.15 -0.35
C TYR A 129 -11.05 -11.07 -0.81
N VAL A 130 -11.68 -9.92 -0.56
CA VAL A 130 -12.97 -9.55 -1.12
C VAL A 130 -12.73 -8.40 -2.09
N GLN A 131 -13.34 -8.47 -3.27
CA GLN A 131 -13.25 -7.36 -4.23
C GLN A 131 -13.89 -6.11 -3.63
N ARG A 132 -13.21 -4.97 -3.75
CA ARG A 132 -13.69 -3.69 -3.21
C ARG A 132 -15.08 -3.34 -3.76
N THR A 133 -15.32 -3.62 -5.05
CA THR A 133 -16.62 -3.40 -5.71
C THR A 133 -17.74 -4.21 -5.08
N ASP A 134 -17.48 -5.46 -4.70
CA ASP A 134 -18.47 -6.33 -4.08
C ASP A 134 -18.79 -5.88 -2.66
N PHE A 135 -17.76 -5.50 -1.90
CA PHE A 135 -17.93 -4.93 -0.55
C PHE A 135 -18.77 -3.64 -0.60
N LEU A 136 -18.43 -2.70 -1.49
CA LEU A 136 -19.15 -1.44 -1.65
C LEU A 136 -20.58 -1.66 -2.17
N SER A 137 -20.80 -2.61 -3.08
CA SER A 137 -22.14 -2.98 -3.55
C SER A 137 -23.04 -3.41 -2.40
N LYS A 138 -22.55 -4.30 -1.53
CA LYS A 138 -23.31 -4.71 -0.33
C LYS A 138 -23.54 -3.55 0.64
N ALA A 139 -22.55 -2.69 0.85
CA ALA A 139 -22.71 -1.52 1.70
C ALA A 139 -23.82 -0.57 1.20
N ARG A 140 -23.92 -0.35 -0.13
CA ARG A 140 -25.01 0.44 -0.75
C ARG A 140 -26.38 -0.20 -0.58
N VAL A 141 -26.48 -1.50 -0.85
CA VAL A 141 -27.75 -2.26 -0.67
C VAL A 141 -28.23 -2.21 0.78
N LEU A 142 -27.30 -2.14 1.74
CA LEU A 142 -27.59 -2.02 3.17
C LEU A 142 -27.77 -0.56 3.65
N GLY A 143 -27.61 0.45 2.77
CA GLY A 143 -27.75 1.86 3.12
C GLY A 143 -26.66 2.41 4.05
N ILE A 144 -25.48 1.78 4.08
CA ILE A 144 -24.34 2.23 4.90
C ILE A 144 -23.61 3.41 4.22
N ILE A 145 -23.60 3.38 2.88
CA ILE A 145 -23.04 4.42 2.01
C ILE A 145 -24.05 4.71 0.90
N ASP A 146 -23.87 5.85 0.24
CA ASP A 146 -24.64 6.27 -0.94
C ASP A 146 -24.46 5.32 -2.16
#